data_AF-A0A8C6EEE3-F1
#
_entry.id   AF-A0A8C6EEE3-F1
#
_cell.length_a   1.000
_cell.length_b   1.000
_cell.length_c   1.000
_cell.angle_alpha   90.00
_cell.angle_beta   90.00
_cell.angle_gamma   90.00
#
_symmetry.space_group_name_H-M   'P 1'
#
loop_
_entity.id
_entity.type
_entity.pdbx_description
1 polymer ?
#
loop_
_entity_poly.entity_id
_entity_poly.type
_entity_poly.pdbx_seq_one_letter_code
_entity_poly.pdbx_strand_id
1 'polypeptide(L)'
;MKIFYVLENNLEAVARHVLIFSLALEDPEKMGLQERSETFLEVWGNALLRPPVAAFVRAQASRLAHLVPEPDRLAEQLPWLSLGALKFRERDALEAVFRFWAGGEQGPEPFPMSRLWDSRLRQYLGSRYDARRGVSDWDLHMKLHDRGARVIHTREFRRWRDTGVAFELRDSSAYHVPNRTLASGRLLSHRGDRVAARGYWGDIATGPFVAFGIEADDETLLRTSNGQPVKTAGEITEHNVAELFREMAAWGRPRTSQGDPEQVQGGTEGSPEPAAPAPEPFTVHFLSLGSAHTLHHKSCYKGQFQLLYVACGMVHLLSPELGACVAPGGRLIVELAQFLVDLRQEQLQAFSSRVGELAQAAGFAPHLGGKPSDTFARFYKAGDSAPSHEDQAVESGTPLPEVLAQPLEATDPPSEDRTQPLEPGTPPSEPLKLTSESQASLLEASAPPTGSQAAKSENQTVPPETKSPHLGHLNPGPGMRTHL
;
A
#
# COMPACT_ATOMS: atom_id res chain seq x y z
N MET A 1 18.83 -0.91 -20.65
CA MET A 1 17.43 -0.97 -20.15
C MET A 1 17.46 -1.64 -18.79
N LYS A 2 16.93 -0.98 -17.76
CA LYS A 2 16.89 -1.53 -16.40
C LYS A 2 15.68 -2.45 -16.21
N ILE A 3 15.86 -3.60 -15.56
CA ILE A 3 14.78 -4.56 -15.34
C ILE A 3 14.66 -4.83 -13.85
N PHE A 4 13.45 -4.63 -13.31
CA PHE A 4 13.12 -4.89 -11.91
C PHE A 4 12.11 -6.03 -11.83
N TYR A 5 12.27 -6.91 -10.86
CA TYR A 5 11.34 -8.00 -10.56
C TYR A 5 10.77 -7.80 -9.17
N VAL A 6 9.45 -7.74 -9.06
CA VAL A 6 8.73 -7.50 -7.81
C VAL A 6 7.90 -8.74 -7.48
N LEU A 7 8.10 -9.29 -6.29
CA LEU A 7 7.31 -10.39 -5.74
C LEU A 7 6.57 -9.90 -4.50
N GLU A 8 5.24 -10.01 -4.55
CA GLU A 8 4.35 -9.69 -3.44
C GLU A 8 3.66 -10.96 -2.90
N ASN A 9 3.06 -10.85 -1.72
CA ASN A 9 2.27 -11.94 -1.12
C ASN A 9 0.76 -11.82 -1.40
N ASN A 10 0.28 -10.69 -1.93
CA ASN A 10 -1.12 -10.45 -2.28
C ASN A 10 -1.25 -9.52 -3.49
N LEU A 11 -2.42 -9.52 -4.15
CA LEU A 11 -2.65 -8.74 -5.37
C LEU A 11 -3.08 -7.30 -5.11
N GLU A 12 -3.64 -6.99 -3.94
CA GLU A 12 -3.94 -5.63 -3.52
C GLU A 12 -2.65 -4.77 -3.41
N ALA A 13 -1.55 -5.35 -2.93
CA ALA A 13 -0.22 -4.75 -2.93
C ALA A 13 0.30 -4.51 -4.36
N VAL A 14 0.21 -5.51 -5.24
CA VAL A 14 0.55 -5.37 -6.68
C VAL A 14 -0.26 -4.24 -7.33
N ALA A 15 -1.58 -4.22 -7.13
CA ALA A 15 -2.46 -3.17 -7.64
C ALA A 15 -2.05 -1.78 -7.14
N ARG A 16 -1.63 -1.69 -5.88
CA ARG A 16 -1.24 -0.44 -5.21
C ARG A 16 0.10 0.07 -5.70
N HIS A 17 1.09 -0.82 -5.92
CA HIS A 17 2.32 -0.47 -6.61
C HIS A 17 2.04 0.07 -8.01
N VAL A 18 1.21 -0.62 -8.81
CA VAL A 18 0.85 -0.17 -10.16
C VAL A 18 0.17 1.20 -10.15
N LEU A 19 -0.73 1.46 -9.21
CA LEU A 19 -1.37 2.77 -9.03
C LEU A 19 -0.35 3.86 -8.63
N ILE A 20 0.54 3.58 -7.68
CA ILE A 20 1.58 4.50 -7.21
C ILE A 20 2.57 4.84 -8.32
N PHE A 21 3.05 3.85 -9.08
CA PHE A 21 3.91 4.11 -10.24
C PHE A 21 3.17 4.87 -11.35
N SER A 22 1.88 4.59 -11.57
CA SER A 22 1.07 5.37 -12.52
C SER A 22 0.92 6.84 -12.12
N LEU A 23 0.85 7.13 -10.81
CA LEU A 23 0.87 8.50 -10.27
C LEU A 23 2.26 9.15 -10.39
N ALA A 24 3.31 8.44 -9.97
CA ALA A 24 4.69 8.94 -10.03
C ALA A 24 5.12 9.29 -11.47
N LEU A 25 4.72 8.45 -12.43
CA LEU A 25 5.01 8.57 -13.86
C LEU A 25 3.95 9.35 -14.65
N GLU A 26 2.96 9.97 -13.99
CA GLU A 26 1.94 10.76 -14.69
C GLU A 26 2.59 11.95 -15.41
N ASP A 27 1.96 12.42 -16.48
CA ASP A 27 2.46 13.52 -17.28
C ASP A 27 2.53 14.83 -16.43
N PRO A 28 3.71 15.49 -16.32
CA PRO A 28 3.83 16.80 -15.66
C PRO A 28 2.90 17.88 -16.22
N GLU A 29 2.44 17.76 -17.47
CA GLU A 29 1.51 18.69 -18.09
C GLU A 29 0.05 18.44 -17.67
N LYS A 30 -0.26 17.24 -17.15
CA LYS A 30 -1.60 16.89 -16.63
C LYS A 30 -1.73 17.03 -15.13
N MET A 31 -0.64 16.78 -14.38
CA MET A 31 -0.62 16.86 -12.92
C MET A 31 0.72 17.43 -12.44
N GLY A 32 0.65 18.61 -11.84
CA GLY A 32 1.82 19.33 -11.33
C GLY A 32 2.51 18.61 -10.18
N LEU A 33 3.80 18.91 -9.96
CA LEU A 33 4.64 18.21 -8.97
C LEU A 33 4.05 18.24 -7.55
N GLN A 34 3.53 19.39 -7.11
CA GLN A 34 2.90 19.54 -5.79
C GLN A 34 1.64 18.66 -5.69
N GLU A 35 0.69 18.82 -6.61
CA GLU A 35 -0.56 18.04 -6.64
C GLU A 35 -0.30 16.53 -6.63
N ARG A 36 0.68 16.07 -7.41
CA ARG A 36 1.12 14.68 -7.47
C ARG A 36 1.65 14.19 -6.13
N SER A 37 2.48 14.99 -5.47
CA SER A 37 3.08 14.67 -4.17
C SER A 37 2.01 14.64 -3.07
N GLU A 38 1.12 15.64 -3.01
CA GLU A 38 -0.04 15.62 -2.09
C GLU A 38 -0.93 14.39 -2.32
N THR A 39 -1.20 14.06 -3.58
CA THR A 39 -2.00 12.89 -3.98
C THR A 39 -1.33 11.58 -3.54
N PHE A 40 0.00 11.48 -3.64
CA PHE A 40 0.75 10.34 -3.13
C PHE A 40 0.62 10.24 -1.62
N LEU A 41 0.83 11.33 -0.85
CA LEU A 41 0.72 11.32 0.61
C LEU A 41 -0.67 10.80 1.05
N GLU A 42 -1.75 11.26 0.42
CA GLU A 42 -3.11 10.78 0.72
C GLU A 42 -3.33 9.31 0.37
N VAL A 43 -2.97 8.88 -0.85
CA VAL A 43 -3.12 7.47 -1.27
C VAL A 43 -2.24 6.56 -0.40
N TRP A 44 -1.05 7.03 -0.04
CA TRP A 44 -0.07 6.32 0.79
C TRP A 44 -0.58 6.14 2.22
N GLY A 45 -0.82 7.24 2.95
CA GLY A 45 -0.98 7.21 4.40
C GLY A 45 -2.40 7.33 4.94
N ASN A 46 -3.38 7.74 4.14
CA ASN A 46 -4.70 8.13 4.66
C ASN A 46 -5.79 7.09 4.37
N ALA A 47 -6.52 6.71 5.43
CA ALA A 47 -7.75 5.93 5.34
C ALA A 47 -8.90 6.68 4.64
N LEU A 48 -8.91 8.01 4.71
CA LEU A 48 -9.89 8.88 4.09
C LEU A 48 -9.19 9.90 3.18
N LEU A 49 -9.76 10.11 2.01
CA LEU A 49 -9.25 10.98 0.94
C LEU A 49 -10.11 12.23 0.79
N ARG A 50 -9.52 13.29 0.24
CA ARG A 50 -10.26 14.40 -0.37
C ARG A 50 -11.01 13.91 -1.62
N PRO A 51 -12.17 14.49 -1.97
CA PRO A 51 -12.91 14.11 -3.18
C PRO A 51 -12.13 14.12 -4.50
N PRO A 52 -11.20 15.08 -4.78
CA PRO A 52 -10.40 15.07 -6.00
C PRO A 52 -9.45 13.86 -6.07
N VAL A 53 -8.75 13.54 -4.97
CA VAL A 53 -7.86 12.37 -4.90
C VAL A 53 -8.64 11.07 -5.06
N ALA A 54 -9.83 10.97 -4.44
CA ALA A 54 -10.71 9.83 -4.66
C ALA A 54 -11.23 9.72 -6.10
N ALA A 55 -11.42 10.84 -6.81
CA ALA A 55 -11.77 10.84 -8.23
C ALA A 55 -10.60 10.36 -9.11
N PHE A 56 -9.37 10.84 -8.84
CA PHE A 56 -8.15 10.36 -9.50
C PHE A 56 -7.97 8.84 -9.33
N VAL A 57 -8.08 8.32 -8.10
CA VAL A 57 -7.98 6.88 -7.81
C VAL A 57 -9.02 6.08 -8.61
N ARG A 58 -10.27 6.55 -8.69
CA ARG A 58 -11.33 5.87 -9.47
C ARG A 58 -11.04 5.91 -10.98
N ALA A 59 -10.55 7.02 -11.51
CA ALA A 59 -10.22 7.15 -12.92
C ALA A 59 -9.06 6.23 -13.33
N GLN A 60 -7.96 6.23 -12.56
CA GLN A 60 -6.82 5.34 -12.82
C GLN A 60 -7.20 3.86 -12.61
N ALA A 61 -7.92 3.52 -11.55
CA ALA A 61 -8.38 2.15 -11.33
C ALA A 61 -9.33 1.67 -12.45
N SER A 62 -10.24 2.53 -12.92
CA SER A 62 -11.09 2.23 -14.08
C SER A 62 -10.24 1.95 -15.33
N ARG A 63 -9.27 2.82 -15.65
CA ARG A 63 -8.34 2.61 -16.76
C ARG A 63 -7.57 1.29 -16.64
N LEU A 64 -6.97 1.01 -15.48
CA LEU A 64 -6.20 -0.19 -15.22
C LEU A 64 -7.05 -1.47 -15.32
N ALA A 65 -8.29 -1.45 -14.83
CA ALA A 65 -9.23 -2.56 -14.98
C ALA A 65 -9.55 -2.92 -16.44
N HIS A 66 -9.45 -1.97 -17.38
CA HIS A 66 -9.62 -2.24 -18.82
C HIS A 66 -8.30 -2.63 -19.53
N LEU A 67 -7.14 -2.39 -18.90
CA LEU A 67 -5.83 -2.72 -19.50
C LEU A 67 -5.28 -4.08 -19.04
N VAL A 68 -5.51 -4.50 -17.79
CA VAL A 68 -4.98 -5.78 -17.27
C VAL A 68 -5.34 -7.01 -18.13
N PRO A 69 -6.54 -7.13 -18.74
CA PRO A 69 -6.89 -8.24 -19.63
C PRO A 69 -6.24 -8.15 -21.03
N GLU A 70 -5.76 -6.97 -21.42
CA GLU A 70 -5.37 -6.60 -22.78
C GLU A 70 -3.84 -6.38 -22.84
N PRO A 71 -3.01 -7.45 -22.81
CA PRO A 71 -1.57 -7.35 -22.57
C PRO A 71 -0.83 -6.47 -23.58
N ASP A 72 -1.21 -6.51 -24.86
CA ASP A 72 -0.56 -5.73 -25.92
C ASP A 72 -0.86 -4.23 -25.75
N ARG A 73 -2.12 -3.88 -25.45
CA ARG A 73 -2.54 -2.49 -25.18
C ARG A 73 -1.99 -1.95 -23.86
N LEU A 74 -1.80 -2.84 -22.87
CA LEU A 74 -1.12 -2.50 -21.62
C LEU A 74 0.36 -2.20 -21.88
N ALA A 75 1.05 -3.02 -22.68
CA ALA A 75 2.46 -2.78 -23.03
C ALA A 75 2.65 -1.50 -23.87
N GLU A 76 1.71 -1.19 -24.77
CA GLU A 76 1.68 0.06 -25.54
C GLU A 76 1.51 1.30 -24.63
N GLN A 77 0.55 1.26 -23.69
CA GLN A 77 0.22 2.40 -22.85
C GLN A 77 1.04 2.56 -21.56
N LEU A 78 1.64 1.47 -21.08
CA LEU A 78 2.40 1.38 -19.83
C LEU A 78 3.65 0.51 -20.06
N PRO A 79 4.60 0.93 -20.93
CA PRO A 79 5.78 0.11 -21.29
C PRO A 79 6.73 -0.18 -20.11
N TRP A 80 6.57 0.55 -19.00
CA TRP A 80 7.26 0.29 -17.74
C TRP A 80 6.66 -0.89 -16.95
N LEU A 81 5.47 -1.40 -17.31
CA LEU A 81 4.74 -2.41 -16.57
C LEU A 81 4.70 -3.76 -17.31
N SER A 82 5.09 -4.83 -16.64
CA SER A 82 4.94 -6.19 -17.14
C SER A 82 4.20 -7.09 -16.16
N LEU A 83 3.03 -7.58 -16.58
CA LEU A 83 2.22 -8.55 -15.85
C LEU A 83 2.34 -9.97 -16.43
N GLY A 84 3.22 -10.19 -17.41
CA GLY A 84 3.33 -11.46 -18.16
C GLY A 84 3.78 -12.66 -17.33
N ALA A 85 4.37 -12.43 -16.15
CA ALA A 85 4.73 -13.50 -15.21
C ALA A 85 3.57 -13.90 -14.27
N LEU A 86 2.46 -13.16 -14.25
CA LEU A 86 1.25 -13.50 -13.49
C LEU A 86 0.39 -14.53 -14.23
N LYS A 87 -0.12 -15.51 -13.47
CA LYS A 87 -1.11 -16.51 -13.95
C LYS A 87 -2.39 -15.78 -14.41
N PHE A 88 -3.16 -16.38 -15.32
CA PHE A 88 -4.44 -15.81 -15.77
C PHE A 88 -5.36 -15.45 -14.60
N ARG A 89 -5.61 -16.39 -13.68
CA ARG A 89 -6.38 -16.16 -12.44
C ARG A 89 -5.84 -15.03 -11.56
N GLU A 90 -4.53 -14.78 -11.56
CA GLU A 90 -3.94 -13.66 -10.81
C GLU A 90 -4.21 -12.33 -11.50
N ARG A 91 -4.23 -12.30 -12.84
CA ARG A 91 -4.65 -11.12 -13.62
C ARG A 91 -6.15 -10.84 -13.48
N ASP A 92 -6.99 -11.87 -13.51
CA ASP A 92 -8.45 -11.74 -13.28
C ASP A 92 -8.75 -11.17 -11.87
N ALA A 93 -8.03 -11.65 -10.85
CA ALA A 93 -8.17 -11.15 -9.49
C ALA A 93 -7.61 -9.72 -9.33
N LEU A 94 -6.51 -9.38 -9.99
CA LEU A 94 -5.94 -8.02 -10.03
C LEU A 94 -6.90 -7.03 -10.71
N GLU A 95 -7.51 -7.43 -11.82
CA GLU A 95 -8.55 -6.69 -12.52
C GLU A 95 -9.79 -6.46 -11.63
N ALA A 96 -10.22 -7.48 -10.87
CA ALA A 96 -11.30 -7.35 -9.89
C ALA A 96 -10.98 -6.35 -8.74
N VAL A 97 -9.73 -6.28 -8.27
CA VAL A 97 -9.28 -5.27 -7.29
C VAL A 97 -9.45 -3.86 -7.89
N PHE A 98 -9.01 -3.64 -9.12
CA PHE A 98 -9.16 -2.34 -9.80
C PHE A 98 -10.63 -1.97 -10.03
N ARG A 99 -11.51 -2.92 -10.40
CA ARG A 99 -12.96 -2.66 -10.50
C ARG A 99 -13.57 -2.25 -9.17
N PHE A 100 -13.17 -2.88 -8.05
CA PHE A 100 -13.62 -2.48 -6.72
C PHE A 100 -13.18 -1.03 -6.39
N TRP A 101 -11.93 -0.66 -6.66
CA TRP A 101 -11.42 0.70 -6.43
C TRP A 101 -12.14 1.75 -7.27
N ALA A 102 -12.39 1.47 -8.55
CA ALA A 102 -13.18 2.30 -9.45
C ALA A 102 -14.62 2.56 -8.94
N GLY A 103 -15.13 1.69 -8.06
CA GLY A 103 -16.49 1.76 -7.52
C GLY A 103 -17.49 0.84 -8.22
N GLY A 104 -17.01 -0.23 -8.87
CA GLY A 104 -17.87 -1.23 -9.53
C GLY A 104 -18.81 -1.97 -8.57
N GLU A 105 -18.49 -2.03 -7.28
CA GLU A 105 -19.44 -2.43 -6.23
C GLU A 105 -20.37 -1.26 -5.89
N GLN A 106 -21.39 -1.08 -6.74
CA GLN A 106 -22.55 -0.19 -6.53
C GLN A 106 -23.50 -0.77 -5.47
N GLY A 107 -22.97 -1.08 -4.28
CA GLY A 107 -23.78 -1.42 -3.12
C GLY A 107 -24.51 -0.20 -2.56
N PRO A 108 -25.57 -0.40 -1.75
CA PRO A 108 -26.35 0.71 -1.18
C PRO A 108 -25.57 1.57 -0.17
N GLU A 109 -24.47 1.05 0.41
CA GLU A 109 -23.59 1.80 1.33
C GLU A 109 -22.16 1.95 0.76
N PRO A 110 -21.49 3.09 1.01
CA PRO A 110 -20.07 3.25 0.69
C PRO A 110 -19.19 2.34 1.56
N PHE A 111 -18.00 2.00 1.06
CA PHE A 111 -17.04 1.17 1.79
C PHE A 111 -16.74 1.76 3.19
N PRO A 112 -17.06 1.06 4.30
CA PRO A 112 -17.19 1.67 5.61
C PRO A 112 -15.84 1.80 6.35
N MET A 113 -14.87 2.44 5.70
CA MET A 113 -13.47 2.48 6.13
C MET A 113 -13.29 2.94 7.59
N SER A 114 -13.98 4.01 8.03
CA SER A 114 -13.87 4.49 9.41
C SER A 114 -14.39 3.50 10.45
N ARG A 115 -15.44 2.72 10.12
CA ARG A 115 -15.95 1.65 11.00
C ARG A 115 -14.96 0.49 11.06
N LEU A 116 -14.31 0.15 9.94
CA LEU A 116 -13.29 -0.89 9.87
C LEU A 116 -12.03 -0.51 10.66
N TRP A 117 -11.58 0.75 10.55
CA TRP A 117 -10.49 1.31 11.34
C TRP A 117 -10.79 1.22 12.85
N ASP A 118 -11.96 1.73 13.27
CA ASP A 118 -12.37 1.69 14.69
C ASP A 118 -12.47 0.25 15.23
N SER A 119 -13.01 -0.68 14.43
CA SER A 119 -13.09 -2.10 14.79
C SER A 119 -11.71 -2.72 14.99
N ARG A 120 -10.73 -2.37 14.13
CA ARG A 120 -9.34 -2.82 14.26
C ARG A 120 -8.66 -2.23 15.50
N LEU A 121 -8.87 -0.95 15.80
CA LEU A 121 -8.39 -0.33 17.04
C LEU A 121 -8.95 -0.99 18.29
N ARG A 122 -10.26 -1.27 18.34
CA ARG A 122 -10.91 -1.95 19.46
C ARG A 122 -10.34 -3.34 19.68
N GLN A 123 -10.18 -4.11 18.60
CA GLN A 123 -9.59 -5.45 18.65
C GLN A 123 -8.14 -5.42 19.17
N TYR A 124 -7.33 -4.47 18.72
CA TYR A 124 -5.91 -4.36 19.06
C TYR A 124 -5.65 -3.81 20.47
N LEU A 125 -6.43 -2.82 20.91
CA LEU A 125 -6.26 -2.20 22.22
C LEU A 125 -6.99 -2.96 23.34
N GLY A 126 -8.08 -3.66 23.02
CA GLY A 126 -8.93 -4.36 23.99
C GLY A 126 -9.47 -3.38 25.04
N SER A 127 -9.33 -3.75 26.32
CA SER A 127 -9.70 -2.91 27.47
C SER A 127 -8.99 -1.56 27.52
N ARG A 128 -7.88 -1.36 26.79
CA ARG A 128 -7.15 -0.09 26.72
C ARG A 128 -7.72 0.90 25.70
N TYR A 129 -8.76 0.54 24.95
CA TYR A 129 -9.33 1.39 23.88
C TYR A 129 -9.83 2.76 24.38
N ASP A 130 -10.42 2.82 25.58
CA ASP A 130 -10.88 4.09 26.16
C ASP A 130 -9.69 4.98 26.59
N ALA A 131 -8.55 4.36 26.91
CA ALA A 131 -7.29 5.03 27.21
C ALA A 131 -6.35 5.18 25.98
N ARG A 132 -6.84 4.94 24.76
CA ARG A 132 -6.01 4.85 23.53
C ARG A 132 -5.09 6.03 23.24
N ARG A 133 -5.44 7.23 23.73
CA ARG A 133 -4.60 8.43 23.60
C ARG A 133 -3.31 8.29 24.40
N GLY A 134 -3.41 7.85 25.65
CA GLY A 134 -2.25 7.56 26.49
C GLY A 134 -1.43 6.39 25.96
N VAL A 135 -2.07 5.37 25.38
CA VAL A 135 -1.36 4.27 24.70
C VAL A 135 -0.58 4.79 23.49
N SER A 136 -1.20 5.62 22.65
CA SER A 136 -0.54 6.21 21.47
C SER A 136 0.59 7.17 21.84
N ASP A 137 0.45 7.93 22.92
CA ASP A 137 1.53 8.77 23.46
C ASP A 137 2.71 7.93 23.93
N TRP A 138 2.44 6.85 24.65
CA TRP A 138 3.48 5.95 25.15
C TRP A 138 4.17 5.21 23.98
N ASP A 139 3.42 4.72 23.00
CA ASP A 139 3.96 4.09 21.79
C ASP A 139 4.86 5.05 20.99
N LEU A 140 4.46 6.32 20.84
CA LEU A 140 5.27 7.33 20.14
C LEU A 140 6.59 7.59 20.87
N HIS A 141 6.53 7.95 22.15
CA HIS A 141 7.71 8.43 22.88
C HIS A 141 8.65 7.28 23.28
N MET A 142 8.11 6.15 23.75
CA MET A 142 8.91 5.05 24.34
C MET A 142 9.27 3.95 23.33
N LYS A 143 8.85 4.07 22.07
CA LYS A 143 9.22 3.14 21.00
C LYS A 143 9.69 3.86 19.74
N LEU A 144 8.88 4.75 19.15
CA LEU A 144 9.28 5.39 17.89
C LEU A 144 10.40 6.41 18.10
N HIS A 145 10.25 7.34 19.06
CA HIS A 145 11.26 8.37 19.37
C HIS A 145 12.56 7.77 19.92
N ASP A 146 12.46 6.80 20.83
CA ASP A 146 13.64 6.11 21.38
C ASP A 146 14.40 5.27 20.34
N ARG A 147 13.73 4.82 19.27
CA ARG A 147 14.35 4.16 18.11
C ARG A 147 14.77 5.11 16.99
N GLY A 148 14.72 6.42 17.22
CA GLY A 148 15.26 7.46 16.34
C GLY A 148 14.24 8.32 15.60
N ALA A 149 12.95 7.92 15.54
CA ALA A 149 11.91 8.62 14.78
C ALA A 149 11.35 9.88 15.49
N ARG A 150 12.24 10.70 16.08
CA ARG A 150 11.90 11.87 16.92
C ARG A 150 11.17 12.99 16.17
N VAL A 151 11.26 13.03 14.84
CA VAL A 151 10.56 14.01 13.99
C VAL A 151 9.06 13.75 13.85
N ILE A 152 8.58 12.54 14.19
CA ILE A 152 7.15 12.24 14.20
C ILE A 152 6.50 13.02 15.35
N HIS A 153 5.71 14.03 15.01
CA HIS A 153 5.13 14.93 15.99
C HIS A 153 3.88 14.31 16.67
N THR A 154 3.68 14.61 17.95
CA THR A 154 2.58 14.04 18.76
C THR A 154 1.20 14.31 18.15
N ARG A 155 0.99 15.47 17.49
CA ARG A 155 -0.30 15.81 16.89
C ARG A 155 -0.63 14.95 15.67
N GLU A 156 0.32 14.74 14.74
CA GLU A 156 0.10 13.93 13.53
C GLU A 156 -0.06 12.45 13.88
N PHE A 157 0.77 11.91 14.78
CA PHE A 157 0.65 10.51 15.21
C PHE A 157 -0.65 10.21 15.96
N ARG A 158 -1.05 11.06 16.92
CA ARG A 158 -2.36 10.91 17.61
C ARG A 158 -3.52 11.00 16.64
N ARG A 159 -3.48 11.95 15.69
CA ARG A 159 -4.54 12.14 14.70
C ARG A 159 -4.68 10.89 13.83
N TRP A 160 -3.58 10.38 13.32
CA TRP A 160 -3.55 9.12 12.56
C TRP A 160 -4.07 7.93 13.37
N ARG A 161 -3.64 7.77 14.63
CA ARG A 161 -4.14 6.70 15.51
C ARG A 161 -5.66 6.80 15.75
N ASP A 162 -6.20 7.99 15.97
CA ASP A 162 -7.64 8.20 16.20
C ASP A 162 -8.50 8.07 14.91
N THR A 163 -7.99 8.33 13.70
CA THR A 163 -8.83 8.43 12.46
C THR A 163 -8.35 7.67 11.23
N GLY A 164 -7.11 7.17 11.23
CA GLY A 164 -6.43 6.63 10.06
C GLY A 164 -5.96 7.67 9.04
N VAL A 165 -6.03 8.97 9.34
CA VAL A 165 -5.55 10.05 8.45
C VAL A 165 -4.21 10.56 8.98
N ALA A 166 -3.12 10.32 8.24
CA ALA A 166 -1.76 10.70 8.60
C ALA A 166 -1.38 12.10 8.11
N PHE A 167 -1.70 12.41 6.86
CA PHE A 167 -1.27 13.62 6.17
C PHE A 167 -2.48 14.54 5.93
N GLU A 168 -2.70 15.51 6.82
CA GLU A 168 -3.76 16.53 6.71
C GLU A 168 -3.21 17.82 6.11
N LEU A 169 -3.11 17.82 4.78
CA LEU A 169 -2.60 18.93 3.95
C LEU A 169 -3.63 20.05 3.75
N ARG A 170 -4.89 19.82 4.16
CA ARG A 170 -6.03 20.75 4.13
C ARG A 170 -6.88 20.54 5.40
N ASP A 171 -7.96 21.30 5.55
CA ASP A 171 -8.87 21.18 6.69
C ASP A 171 -9.33 19.73 6.93
N SER A 172 -9.35 19.32 8.21
CA SER A 172 -9.68 17.96 8.64
C SER A 172 -11.06 17.46 8.18
N SER A 173 -11.99 18.36 7.82
CA SER A 173 -13.32 18.04 7.25
C SER A 173 -13.29 17.64 5.77
N ALA A 174 -12.21 17.94 5.05
CA ALA A 174 -12.07 17.58 3.64
C ALA A 174 -11.88 16.07 3.42
N TYR A 175 -11.45 15.33 4.45
CA TYR A 175 -11.12 13.90 4.40
C TYR A 175 -12.32 13.04 4.83
N HIS A 176 -13.20 12.72 3.88
CA HIS A 176 -14.43 11.96 4.14
C HIS A 176 -14.74 10.85 3.13
N VAL A 177 -13.95 10.71 2.06
CA VAL A 177 -14.16 9.67 1.04
C VAL A 177 -13.26 8.47 1.34
N PRO A 178 -13.76 7.22 1.40
CA PRO A 178 -12.94 6.07 1.80
C PRO A 178 -11.82 5.74 0.80
N ASN A 179 -10.58 5.59 1.30
CA ASN A 179 -9.46 5.08 0.52
C ASN A 179 -9.59 3.57 0.29
N ARG A 180 -10.25 3.19 -0.81
CA ARG A 180 -10.42 1.77 -1.18
C ARG A 180 -9.09 1.04 -1.46
N THR A 181 -7.99 1.75 -1.72
CA THR A 181 -6.67 1.14 -1.99
C THR A 181 -6.03 0.51 -0.76
N LEU A 182 -6.55 0.81 0.43
CA LEU A 182 -6.16 0.21 1.70
C LEU A 182 -7.05 -0.97 2.11
N ALA A 183 -8.10 -1.28 1.33
CA ALA A 183 -8.93 -2.45 1.59
C ALA A 183 -8.21 -3.73 1.16
N SER A 184 -8.36 -4.80 1.93
CA SER A 184 -7.77 -6.11 1.61
C SER A 184 -8.73 -7.25 1.98
N GLY A 185 -8.69 -8.34 1.21
CA GLY A 185 -9.45 -9.55 1.50
C GLY A 185 -8.77 -10.44 2.54
N ARG A 186 -9.53 -11.00 3.49
CA ARG A 186 -9.07 -12.10 4.35
C ARG A 186 -10.17 -13.15 4.46
N LEU A 187 -9.78 -14.43 4.45
CA LEU A 187 -10.66 -15.53 4.85
C LEU A 187 -10.74 -15.54 6.38
N LEU A 188 -11.94 -15.31 6.92
CA LEU A 188 -12.23 -15.37 8.34
C LEU A 188 -13.03 -16.64 8.64
N SER A 189 -12.77 -17.28 9.78
CA SER A 189 -13.65 -18.33 10.29
C SER A 189 -14.85 -17.67 10.98
N HIS A 190 -16.06 -18.01 10.54
CA HIS A 190 -17.31 -17.58 11.17
C HIS A 190 -18.20 -18.80 11.39
N ARG A 191 -18.41 -19.19 12.65
CA ARG A 191 -19.22 -20.37 13.04
C ARG A 191 -18.74 -21.70 12.42
N GLY A 192 -17.45 -21.80 12.10
CA GLY A 192 -16.83 -22.97 11.46
C GLY A 192 -16.61 -22.81 9.95
N ASP A 193 -17.35 -21.92 9.28
CA ASP A 193 -17.22 -21.67 7.85
C ASP A 193 -16.16 -20.62 7.53
N ARG A 194 -15.41 -20.82 6.43
CA ARG A 194 -14.47 -19.81 5.93
C ARG A 194 -15.18 -18.81 5.02
N VAL A 195 -15.45 -17.61 5.54
CA VAL A 195 -16.07 -16.50 4.81
C VAL A 195 -15.00 -15.52 4.33
N ALA A 196 -15.05 -15.16 3.04
CA ALA A 196 -14.21 -14.09 2.51
C ALA A 196 -14.77 -12.72 2.94
N ALA A 197 -14.00 -11.99 3.75
CA ALA A 197 -14.35 -10.66 4.22
C ALA A 197 -13.34 -9.63 3.68
N ARG A 198 -13.85 -8.56 3.04
CA ARG A 198 -13.04 -7.39 2.71
C ARG A 198 -13.06 -6.41 3.88
N GLY A 199 -11.89 -6.03 4.37
CA GLY A 199 -11.74 -5.17 5.53
C GLY A 199 -10.51 -4.26 5.40
N TYR A 200 -10.14 -3.62 6.51
CA TYR A 200 -8.84 -2.98 6.65
C TYR A 200 -7.92 -3.88 7.50
N TRP A 201 -6.83 -4.36 6.91
CA TRP A 201 -5.86 -5.23 7.56
C TRP A 201 -4.44 -4.63 7.63
N GLY A 202 -4.29 -3.36 7.23
CA GLY A 202 -3.04 -2.64 7.31
C GLY A 202 -2.63 -2.25 8.73
N ASP A 203 -1.50 -1.55 8.83
CA ASP A 203 -0.93 -1.10 10.09
C ASP A 203 -1.79 -0.02 10.77
N ILE A 204 -1.96 -0.18 12.08
CA ILE A 204 -2.64 0.76 12.98
C ILE A 204 -1.72 1.24 14.11
N ALA A 205 -0.48 0.75 14.19
CA ALA A 205 0.45 0.97 15.30
C ALA A 205 1.65 1.86 14.99
N THR A 206 2.30 1.71 13.83
CA THR A 206 3.58 2.36 13.50
C THR A 206 3.40 3.65 12.68
N GLY A 207 2.53 3.61 11.69
CA GLY A 207 2.19 4.74 10.83
C GLY A 207 3.07 4.87 9.59
N PRO A 208 2.58 5.58 8.55
CA PRO A 208 3.27 5.73 7.27
C PRO A 208 4.51 6.65 7.34
N PHE A 209 4.70 7.34 8.47
CA PHE A 209 5.71 8.38 8.67
C PHE A 209 7.15 7.88 8.52
N VAL A 210 7.44 6.66 8.97
CA VAL A 210 8.81 6.11 8.96
C VAL A 210 9.32 5.77 7.55
N ALA A 211 8.45 5.69 6.55
CA ALA A 211 8.83 5.31 5.19
C ALA A 211 9.54 6.44 4.42
N PHE A 212 9.20 7.70 4.71
CA PHE A 212 9.65 8.88 3.96
C PHE A 212 9.85 10.14 4.81
N GLY A 213 9.50 10.11 6.10
CA GLY A 213 9.40 11.30 6.95
C GLY A 213 10.40 11.38 8.09
N ILE A 214 11.34 10.43 8.22
CA ILE A 214 12.31 10.35 9.33
C ILE A 214 13.78 10.51 8.93
N GLU A 215 14.07 10.39 7.63
CA GLU A 215 15.38 10.58 7.01
C GLU A 215 15.18 11.55 5.83
N ALA A 216 16.17 12.36 5.48
CA ALA A 216 16.13 13.30 4.35
C ALA A 216 17.56 13.62 3.88
N ASP A 217 17.76 13.78 2.58
CA ASP A 217 19.06 14.22 2.03
C ASP A 217 19.33 15.72 2.34
N ASP A 218 18.26 16.54 2.44
CA ASP A 218 18.35 17.89 2.98
C ASP A 218 18.33 17.88 4.52
N GLU A 219 19.53 17.79 5.10
CA GLU A 219 19.82 17.91 6.53
C GLU A 219 19.23 19.18 7.19
N THR A 220 18.84 20.21 6.41
CA THR A 220 18.16 21.38 6.99
C THR A 220 16.75 21.08 7.48
N LEU A 221 16.09 20.05 6.94
CA LEU A 221 14.78 19.59 7.36
C LEU A 221 14.82 18.83 8.69
N LEU A 222 15.94 18.15 8.98
CA LEU A 222 16.16 17.39 10.23
C LEU A 222 16.62 18.28 11.40
N ARG A 223 16.70 19.60 11.20
CA ARG A 223 17.11 20.55 12.25
C ARG A 223 16.15 20.56 13.43
N THR A 224 16.72 20.79 14.61
CA THR A 224 15.97 21.00 15.85
C THR A 224 16.15 22.43 16.36
N SER A 225 15.12 22.95 17.04
CA SER A 225 15.13 24.23 17.75
C SER A 225 14.54 24.00 19.14
N ASN A 226 15.21 24.46 20.20
CA ASN A 226 14.84 24.19 21.60
C ASN A 226 14.59 22.70 21.91
N GLY A 227 15.34 21.80 21.26
CA GLY A 227 15.20 20.35 21.41
C GLY A 227 13.96 19.73 20.73
N GLN A 228 13.21 20.50 19.93
CA GLN A 228 12.08 20.02 19.13
C GLN A 228 12.42 20.06 17.63
N PRO A 229 11.93 19.12 16.81
CA PRO A 229 12.04 19.19 15.35
C PRO A 229 11.46 20.50 14.80
N VAL A 230 12.15 21.11 13.83
CA VAL A 230 11.63 22.30 13.11
C VAL A 230 10.59 21.91 12.06
N LYS A 231 10.69 20.69 11.53
CA LYS A 231 9.76 20.09 10.57
C LYS A 231 9.11 18.84 11.15
N THR A 232 7.84 18.59 10.80
CA THR A 232 7.17 17.32 11.13
C THR A 232 7.49 16.23 10.12
N ALA A 233 7.23 14.97 10.46
CA ALA A 233 7.41 13.85 9.52
C ALA A 233 6.50 13.97 8.29
N GLY A 234 5.34 14.63 8.42
CA GLY A 234 4.50 15.02 7.30
C GLY A 234 5.19 15.96 6.30
N GLU A 235 5.80 17.05 6.77
CA GLU A 235 6.50 18.01 5.91
C GLU A 235 7.74 17.39 5.24
N ILE A 236 8.49 16.56 5.97
CA ILE A 236 9.66 15.83 5.45
C ILE A 236 9.21 14.83 4.37
N THR A 237 8.10 14.12 4.60
CA THR A 237 7.51 13.21 3.61
C THR A 237 7.08 13.95 2.34
N GLU A 238 6.43 15.11 2.45
CA GLU A 238 6.02 15.92 1.31
C GLU A 238 7.23 16.36 0.46
N HIS A 239 8.29 16.84 1.13
CA HIS A 239 9.54 17.21 0.46
C HIS A 239 10.18 16.01 -0.25
N ASN A 240 10.49 14.93 0.47
CA ASN A 240 11.20 13.77 -0.08
C ASN A 240 10.44 13.14 -1.26
N VAL A 241 9.10 13.04 -1.19
CA VAL A 241 8.27 12.55 -2.30
C VAL A 241 8.32 13.50 -3.50
N ALA A 242 8.32 14.82 -3.27
CA ALA A 242 8.45 15.81 -4.34
C ALA A 242 9.83 15.77 -5.02
N GLU A 243 10.91 15.54 -4.27
CA GLU A 243 12.25 15.31 -4.83
C GLU A 243 12.25 14.05 -5.72
N LEU A 244 11.80 12.90 -5.19
CA LEU A 244 11.69 11.64 -5.93
C LEU A 244 10.86 11.77 -7.21
N PHE A 245 9.72 12.47 -7.15
CA PHE A 245 8.89 12.69 -8.33
C PHE A 245 9.52 13.66 -9.34
N ARG A 246 10.34 14.62 -8.90
CA ARG A 246 11.11 15.47 -9.81
C ARG A 246 12.21 14.69 -10.51
N GLU A 247 12.92 13.82 -9.80
CA GLU A 247 13.92 12.92 -10.40
C GLU A 247 13.29 11.96 -11.41
N MET A 248 12.16 11.34 -11.08
CA MET A 248 11.43 10.45 -12.00
C MET A 248 10.92 11.20 -13.25
N ALA A 249 10.43 12.43 -13.10
CA ALA A 249 10.04 13.27 -14.23
C ALA A 249 11.24 13.67 -15.11
N ALA A 250 12.41 13.92 -14.50
CA ALA A 250 13.66 14.17 -15.23
C ALA A 250 14.21 12.90 -15.92
N TRP A 251 13.99 11.71 -15.35
CA TRP A 251 14.31 10.42 -15.98
C TRP A 251 13.46 10.17 -17.23
N GLY A 252 12.20 10.63 -17.24
CA GLY A 252 11.29 10.48 -18.37
C GLY A 252 11.54 11.42 -19.57
N ARG A 253 12.34 12.48 -19.41
CA ARG A 253 12.64 13.43 -20.49
C ARG A 253 14.03 13.17 -21.08
N PRO A 254 14.17 13.05 -22.42
CA PRO A 254 15.46 13.24 -23.05
C PRO A 254 15.99 14.62 -22.64
N ARG A 255 17.23 14.70 -22.15
CA ARG A 255 17.90 15.98 -21.93
C ARG A 255 18.25 16.59 -23.29
N THR A 256 17.24 17.16 -23.95
CA THR A 256 17.45 18.13 -25.03
C THR A 256 18.36 19.21 -24.49
N SER A 257 19.48 19.44 -25.16
CA SER A 257 20.44 20.49 -24.83
C SER A 257 19.78 21.86 -24.93
N GLN A 258 19.18 22.33 -23.83
CA GLN A 258 18.56 23.65 -23.73
C GLN A 258 19.66 24.71 -23.51
N GLY A 259 20.47 24.90 -24.55
CA GLY A 259 21.20 26.14 -24.72
C GLY A 259 20.36 27.06 -25.59
N ASP A 260 19.68 28.04 -24.98
CA ASP A 260 19.15 29.18 -25.74
C ASP A 260 20.34 29.96 -26.32
N PRO A 261 20.41 30.15 -27.66
CA PRO A 261 21.53 30.83 -28.30
C PRO A 261 21.32 32.35 -28.32
N GLU A 262 21.15 32.98 -27.16
CA GLU A 262 21.17 34.45 -27.04
C GLU A 262 22.28 34.94 -26.10
N GLN A 263 23.40 35.34 -26.73
CA GLN A 263 24.50 36.14 -26.17
C GLN A 263 25.36 35.38 -25.12
N VAL A 264 26.68 35.28 -25.27
CA VAL A 264 27.65 36.37 -25.47
C VAL A 264 28.79 35.96 -26.41
N GLN A 265 29.24 36.90 -27.27
CA GLN A 265 30.53 36.79 -27.95
C GLN A 265 31.67 37.04 -26.94
N GLY A 266 32.48 36.02 -26.66
CA GLY A 266 33.67 36.12 -25.82
C GLY A 266 34.35 34.77 -25.70
N GLY A 267 35.42 34.55 -26.48
CA GLY A 267 35.99 33.21 -26.64
C GLY A 267 36.83 32.72 -25.46
N THR A 268 36.82 31.41 -25.25
CA THR A 268 37.97 30.59 -24.81
C THR A 268 37.68 29.15 -25.25
N GLU A 269 38.66 28.45 -25.81
CA GLU A 269 38.51 27.04 -26.16
C GLU A 269 38.42 26.20 -24.89
N GLY A 270 37.24 25.66 -24.61
CA GLY A 270 37.02 24.60 -23.62
C GLY A 270 36.34 23.43 -24.30
N SER A 271 36.85 22.22 -24.13
CA SER A 271 36.22 21.01 -24.69
C SER A 271 34.78 20.89 -24.16
N PRO A 272 33.79 20.57 -25.02
CA PRO A 272 32.45 20.30 -24.55
C PRO A 272 32.48 19.07 -23.65
N GLU A 273 32.14 19.26 -22.37
CA GLU A 273 31.94 18.18 -21.41
C GLU A 273 30.88 17.22 -21.98
N PRO A 274 31.12 15.89 -22.02
CA PRO A 274 30.24 14.97 -22.69
C PRO A 274 28.86 14.98 -22.02
N ALA A 275 27.83 15.34 -22.80
CA ALA A 275 26.46 15.38 -22.32
C ALA A 275 26.09 14.04 -21.66
N ALA A 276 25.63 14.12 -20.40
CA ALA A 276 25.27 12.94 -19.62
C ALA A 276 24.27 12.06 -20.41
N PRO A 277 24.48 10.73 -20.48
CA PRO A 277 23.70 9.86 -21.34
C PRO A 277 22.21 9.93 -21.00
N ALA A 278 21.37 9.81 -22.04
CA ALA A 278 19.93 9.79 -21.87
C ALA A 278 19.51 8.66 -20.90
N PRO A 279 18.53 8.90 -20.02
CA PRO A 279 18.18 7.91 -19.00
C PRO A 279 17.67 6.62 -19.64
N GLU A 280 18.21 5.46 -19.23
CA GLU A 280 17.79 4.19 -19.82
C GLU A 280 16.32 3.88 -19.51
N PRO A 281 15.54 3.33 -20.46
CA PRO A 281 14.20 2.84 -20.17
C PRO A 281 14.25 1.72 -19.14
N PHE A 282 13.17 1.58 -18.37
CA PHE A 282 13.04 0.52 -17.37
C PHE A 282 11.70 -0.22 -17.48
N THR A 283 11.68 -1.46 -16.98
CA THR A 283 10.45 -2.27 -16.87
C THR A 283 10.40 -2.97 -15.51
N VAL A 284 9.22 -2.98 -14.89
CA VAL A 284 8.88 -3.64 -13.64
C VAL A 284 8.02 -4.86 -13.95
N HIS A 285 8.56 -6.05 -13.67
CA HIS A 285 7.87 -7.32 -13.83
C HIS A 285 7.30 -7.79 -12.50
N PHE A 286 5.97 -7.88 -12.40
CA PHE A 286 5.31 -8.49 -11.25
C PHE A 286 5.30 -10.01 -11.40
N LEU A 287 5.95 -10.68 -10.45
CA LEU A 287 6.07 -12.13 -10.39
C LEU A 287 4.82 -12.78 -9.76
N SER A 288 4.49 -13.98 -10.23
CA SER A 288 3.37 -14.77 -9.70
C SER A 288 3.49 -15.01 -8.19
N LEU A 289 2.36 -14.99 -7.47
CA LEU A 289 2.35 -15.14 -6.02
C LEU A 289 2.95 -16.50 -5.61
N GLY A 290 3.74 -16.48 -4.53
CA GLY A 290 4.41 -17.66 -3.99
C GLY A 290 5.54 -18.22 -4.86
N SER A 291 5.91 -17.58 -5.97
CA SER A 291 6.89 -18.12 -6.93
C SER A 291 8.33 -18.18 -6.42
N ALA A 292 8.68 -17.52 -5.30
CA ALA A 292 10.03 -17.42 -4.72
C ALA A 292 10.86 -18.71 -4.83
N HIS A 293 10.34 -19.81 -4.27
CA HIS A 293 10.99 -21.12 -4.22
C HIS A 293 11.21 -21.78 -5.61
N THR A 294 10.58 -21.28 -6.67
CA THR A 294 10.65 -21.83 -8.03
C THR A 294 11.41 -20.96 -9.04
N LEU A 295 11.78 -19.72 -8.68
CA LEU A 295 12.38 -18.78 -9.63
C LEU A 295 13.68 -19.32 -10.22
N HIS A 296 14.52 -19.96 -9.41
CA HIS A 296 15.80 -20.53 -9.81
C HIS A 296 15.71 -21.68 -10.83
N HIS A 297 14.54 -22.28 -11.05
CA HIS A 297 14.32 -23.25 -12.12
C HIS A 297 14.37 -22.61 -13.52
N LYS A 298 14.14 -21.29 -13.62
CA LYS A 298 14.18 -20.54 -14.88
C LYS A 298 15.55 -19.90 -15.08
N SER A 299 16.19 -20.20 -16.21
CA SER A 299 17.49 -19.65 -16.59
C SER A 299 17.53 -18.11 -16.65
N CYS A 300 16.41 -17.47 -16.97
CA CYS A 300 16.28 -16.01 -16.98
C CYS A 300 16.29 -15.35 -15.58
N TYR A 301 16.23 -16.13 -14.49
CA TYR A 301 16.34 -15.63 -13.12
C TYR A 301 17.55 -16.20 -12.38
N LYS A 302 17.96 -17.43 -12.67
CA LYS A 302 19.09 -18.10 -11.99
C LYS A 302 20.40 -17.34 -12.21
N GLY A 303 21.01 -16.87 -11.13
CA GLY A 303 22.26 -16.10 -11.15
C GLY A 303 22.21 -14.77 -11.91
N GLN A 304 21.03 -14.17 -12.13
CA GLN A 304 20.88 -12.96 -12.96
C GLN A 304 20.77 -11.66 -12.17
N PHE A 305 20.39 -11.68 -10.89
CA PHE A 305 20.12 -10.45 -10.12
C PHE A 305 21.39 -9.89 -9.46
N GLN A 306 21.67 -8.60 -9.63
CA GLN A 306 22.79 -7.91 -8.98
C GLN A 306 22.44 -7.46 -7.55
N LEU A 307 21.14 -7.28 -7.27
CA LEU A 307 20.60 -6.89 -5.97
C LEU A 307 19.32 -7.68 -5.69
N LEU A 308 19.23 -8.23 -4.48
CA LEU A 308 18.00 -8.72 -3.88
C LEU A 308 17.63 -7.82 -2.70
N TYR A 309 16.43 -7.24 -2.74
CA TYR A 309 15.85 -6.49 -1.62
C TYR A 309 14.74 -7.34 -0.99
N VAL A 310 14.72 -7.45 0.34
CA VAL A 310 13.71 -8.21 1.08
C VAL A 310 13.10 -7.30 2.15
N ALA A 311 11.82 -7.01 2.01
CA ALA A 311 11.04 -6.27 3.01
C ALA A 311 10.89 -7.08 4.31
N CYS A 312 10.72 -6.41 5.45
CA CYS A 312 10.72 -7.04 6.77
C CYS A 312 9.63 -8.12 6.92
N GLY A 313 8.45 -7.89 6.34
CA GLY A 313 7.33 -8.85 6.29
C GLY A 313 7.56 -10.06 5.36
N MET A 314 8.58 -10.02 4.51
CA MET A 314 8.87 -11.04 3.47
C MET A 314 10.14 -11.85 3.76
N VAL A 315 10.82 -11.61 4.89
CA VAL A 315 12.05 -12.30 5.32
C VAL A 315 11.91 -13.83 5.34
N HIS A 316 10.71 -14.35 5.64
CA HIS A 316 10.42 -15.79 5.63
C HIS A 316 10.55 -16.45 4.23
N LEU A 317 10.64 -15.67 3.15
CA LEU A 317 10.89 -16.16 1.79
C LEU A 317 12.38 -16.19 1.41
N LEU A 318 13.27 -15.69 2.28
CA LEU A 318 14.72 -15.74 2.06
C LEU A 318 15.22 -17.16 2.27
N SER A 319 15.45 -17.87 1.16
CA SER A 319 15.86 -19.27 1.13
C SER A 319 17.04 -19.50 0.16
N PRO A 320 17.70 -20.66 0.18
CA PRO A 320 18.75 -21.03 -0.79
C PRO A 320 18.28 -20.93 -2.24
N GLU A 321 17.01 -21.28 -2.51
CA GLU A 321 16.38 -21.19 -3.83
C GLU A 321 16.30 -19.75 -4.33
N LEU A 322 15.92 -18.80 -3.46
CA LEU A 322 15.88 -17.38 -3.81
C LEU A 322 17.30 -16.79 -3.91
N GLY A 323 18.20 -17.20 -3.02
CA GLY A 323 19.62 -16.84 -3.07
C GLY A 323 20.32 -17.30 -4.36
N ALA A 324 19.91 -18.43 -4.93
CA ALA A 324 20.40 -18.95 -6.22
C ALA A 324 20.04 -18.06 -7.43
N CYS A 325 19.07 -17.14 -7.31
CA CYS A 325 18.76 -16.16 -8.35
C CYS A 325 19.73 -14.97 -8.37
N VAL A 326 20.47 -14.73 -7.29
CA VAL A 326 21.44 -13.63 -7.22
C VAL A 326 22.77 -14.05 -7.87
N ALA A 327 23.33 -13.16 -8.69
CA ALA A 327 24.61 -13.34 -9.36
C ALA A 327 25.79 -13.40 -8.34
N PRO A 328 26.90 -14.08 -8.67
CA PRO A 328 28.14 -13.98 -7.90
C PRO A 328 28.57 -12.51 -7.75
N GLY A 329 28.97 -12.09 -6.54
CA GLY A 329 29.26 -10.67 -6.23
C GLY A 329 28.02 -9.78 -6.07
N GLY A 330 26.80 -10.31 -6.24
CA GLY A 330 25.55 -9.60 -6.00
C GLY A 330 25.31 -9.28 -4.53
N ARG A 331 24.38 -8.36 -4.26
CA ARG A 331 24.08 -7.83 -2.92
C ARG A 331 22.72 -8.29 -2.41
N LEU A 332 22.59 -8.41 -1.10
CA LEU A 332 21.33 -8.60 -0.39
C LEU A 332 21.14 -7.46 0.61
N ILE A 333 19.97 -6.81 0.55
CA ILE A 333 19.52 -5.82 1.53
C ILE A 333 18.23 -6.36 2.15
N VAL A 334 18.19 -6.42 3.49
CA VAL A 334 17.02 -6.85 4.24
C VAL A 334 16.59 -5.74 5.18
N GLU A 335 15.34 -5.33 5.06
CA GLU A 335 14.70 -4.38 5.97
C GLU A 335 14.51 -5.02 7.35
N LEU A 336 14.91 -4.31 8.40
CA LEU A 336 14.80 -4.74 9.78
C LEU A 336 13.55 -4.17 10.45
N ALA A 337 13.06 -4.88 11.45
CA ALA A 337 11.81 -4.59 12.13
C ALA A 337 11.87 -3.38 13.11
N GLN A 338 12.88 -2.50 12.99
CA GLN A 338 13.23 -1.45 13.95
C GLN A 338 12.01 -0.66 14.44
N PHE A 339 11.19 -0.14 13.52
CA PHE A 339 10.06 0.72 13.89
C PHE A 339 8.78 -0.03 14.25
N LEU A 340 8.74 -1.37 14.20
CA LEU A 340 7.53 -2.13 14.58
C LEU A 340 7.23 -1.96 16.07
N VAL A 341 6.18 -1.18 16.34
CA VAL A 341 5.75 -0.75 17.68
C VAL A 341 5.42 -1.94 18.60
N ASP A 342 4.95 -3.07 18.09
CA ASP A 342 4.59 -4.22 18.92
C ASP A 342 5.78 -5.11 19.35
N LEU A 343 6.97 -4.89 18.79
CA LEU A 343 8.15 -5.69 19.14
C LEU A 343 8.96 -5.07 20.30
N ARG A 344 9.36 -5.91 21.26
CA ARG A 344 10.32 -5.56 22.33
C ARG A 344 11.76 -5.69 21.84
N GLN A 345 12.71 -5.08 22.56
CA GLN A 345 14.14 -5.08 22.17
C GLN A 345 14.72 -6.49 21.93
N GLU A 346 14.39 -7.44 22.80
CA GLU A 346 14.77 -8.86 22.67
C GLU A 346 14.27 -9.47 21.35
N GLN A 347 13.05 -9.12 20.93
CA GLN A 347 12.43 -9.63 19.71
C GLN A 347 13.03 -8.97 18.46
N LEU A 348 13.43 -7.69 18.54
CA LEU A 348 14.17 -7.01 17.47
C LEU A 348 15.56 -7.66 17.27
N GLN A 349 16.27 -7.95 18.36
CA GLN A 349 17.57 -8.63 18.33
C GLN A 349 17.45 -10.06 17.79
N ALA A 350 16.45 -10.82 18.24
CA ALA A 350 16.17 -12.17 17.73
C ALA A 350 15.81 -12.15 16.24
N PHE A 351 15.01 -11.18 15.79
CA PHE A 351 14.70 -11.00 14.36
C PHE A 351 15.95 -10.68 13.54
N SER A 352 16.80 -9.76 13.99
CA SER A 352 18.06 -9.43 13.31
C SER A 352 19.03 -10.62 13.25
N SER A 353 19.10 -11.42 14.31
CA SER A 353 19.90 -12.66 14.34
C SER A 353 19.36 -13.66 13.31
N ARG A 354 18.04 -13.86 13.28
CA ARG A 354 17.37 -14.75 12.33
C ARG A 354 17.53 -14.31 10.87
N VAL A 355 17.53 -13.00 10.59
CA VAL A 355 17.88 -12.46 9.27
C VAL A 355 19.30 -12.86 8.87
N GLY A 356 20.26 -12.80 9.80
CA GLY A 356 21.63 -13.26 9.59
C GLY A 356 21.73 -14.76 9.26
N GLU A 357 21.04 -15.61 10.02
CA GLU A 357 20.97 -17.06 9.77
C GLU A 357 20.39 -17.38 8.38
N LEU A 358 19.27 -16.75 8.00
CA LEU A 358 18.62 -16.96 6.70
C LEU A 358 19.49 -16.45 5.54
N ALA A 359 20.17 -15.33 5.70
CA ALA A 359 21.10 -14.81 4.70
C ALA A 359 22.31 -15.76 4.51
N GLN A 360 22.88 -16.29 5.60
CA GLN A 360 23.96 -17.27 5.53
C GLN A 360 23.52 -18.57 4.85
N ALA A 361 22.35 -19.11 5.24
CA ALA A 361 21.77 -20.28 4.59
C ALA A 361 21.50 -20.06 3.08
N ALA A 362 21.12 -18.83 2.71
CA ALA A 362 20.91 -18.44 1.31
C ALA A 362 22.21 -18.14 0.52
N GLY A 363 23.39 -18.33 1.13
CA GLY A 363 24.70 -18.17 0.48
C GLY A 363 25.27 -16.75 0.51
N PHE A 364 24.86 -15.90 1.46
CA PHE A 364 25.37 -14.54 1.63
C PHE A 364 26.22 -14.38 2.88
N ALA A 365 27.28 -13.58 2.78
CA ALA A 365 28.13 -13.18 3.90
C ALA A 365 27.82 -11.73 4.35
N PRO A 366 27.91 -11.42 5.66
CA PRO A 366 27.65 -10.07 6.17
C PRO A 366 28.69 -9.07 5.66
N HIS A 367 28.25 -7.86 5.30
CA HIS A 367 29.17 -6.84 4.80
C HIS A 367 30.05 -6.25 5.92
N LEU A 368 31.33 -6.61 5.94
CA LEU A 368 32.30 -6.11 6.90
C LEU A 368 32.73 -4.67 6.56
N GLY A 369 32.64 -3.75 7.54
CA GLY A 369 33.19 -2.39 7.44
C GLY A 369 32.19 -1.27 7.10
N GLY A 370 30.91 -1.58 6.89
CA GLY A 370 29.86 -0.56 6.85
C GLY A 370 29.52 0.00 8.23
N LYS A 371 28.98 1.23 8.31
CA LYS A 371 28.31 1.68 9.55
C LYS A 371 27.16 0.71 9.85
N PRO A 372 27.02 0.19 11.09
CA PRO A 372 25.84 -0.58 11.47
C PRO A 372 24.59 0.30 11.29
N SER A 373 23.51 -0.32 10.82
CA SER A 373 22.27 0.33 10.43
C SER A 373 21.13 -0.49 11.02
N ASP A 374 20.45 0.08 12.02
CA ASP A 374 19.39 -0.62 12.74
C ASP A 374 18.15 -0.86 11.87
N THR A 375 18.03 -0.12 10.76
CA THR A 375 16.95 -0.21 9.77
C THR A 375 17.19 -1.24 8.66
N PHE A 376 18.44 -1.56 8.32
CA PHE A 376 18.74 -2.47 7.20
C PHE A 376 20.00 -3.33 7.43
N ALA A 377 19.83 -4.65 7.36
CA ALA A 377 20.94 -5.58 7.27
C ALA A 377 21.44 -5.69 5.82
N ARG A 378 22.77 -5.77 5.64
CA ARG A 378 23.42 -5.76 4.32
C ARG A 378 24.42 -6.90 4.20
N PHE A 379 24.29 -7.67 3.12
CA PHE A 379 25.09 -8.86 2.85
C PHE A 379 25.56 -8.87 1.38
N TYR A 380 26.58 -9.65 1.08
CA TYR A 380 27.10 -9.88 -0.27
C TYR A 380 27.18 -11.37 -0.57
N LYS A 381 27.00 -11.74 -1.84
CA LYS A 381 27.20 -13.10 -2.31
C LYS A 381 28.67 -13.27 -2.72
N ALA A 382 29.35 -14.27 -2.18
CA ALA A 382 30.73 -14.56 -2.57
C ALA A 382 30.81 -14.80 -4.09
N GLY A 383 31.90 -14.34 -4.71
CA GLY A 383 32.21 -14.65 -6.11
C GLY A 383 32.99 -15.96 -6.20
N ASP A 384 32.86 -16.70 -7.30
CA ASP A 384 33.68 -17.90 -7.60
C ASP A 384 35.17 -17.59 -7.86
N SER A 385 35.60 -16.35 -7.61
CA SER A 385 36.96 -15.84 -7.79
C SER A 385 37.60 -15.46 -6.45
N ALA A 386 37.90 -16.49 -5.66
CA ALA A 386 39.06 -16.47 -4.76
C ALA A 386 40.12 -17.40 -5.35
N PRO A 387 41.39 -16.98 -5.51
CA PRO A 387 42.45 -17.90 -5.88
C PRO A 387 42.64 -18.93 -4.76
N SER A 388 42.87 -20.18 -5.14
CA SER A 388 43.23 -21.26 -4.22
C SER A 388 44.53 -20.94 -3.50
N HIS A 389 44.42 -20.45 -2.26
CA HIS A 389 45.52 -20.56 -1.30
C HIS A 389 45.35 -21.88 -0.54
N GLU A 390 46.25 -22.82 -0.85
CA GLU A 390 46.34 -24.10 -0.17
C GLU A 390 46.80 -23.93 1.29
N ASP A 391 46.33 -24.86 2.12
CA ASP A 391 46.78 -25.23 3.47
C ASP A 391 46.98 -24.14 4.55
N GLN A 392 46.15 -24.25 5.58
CA GLN A 392 46.64 -24.95 6.78
C GLN A 392 45.53 -25.75 7.47
N ALA A 393 45.86 -27.00 7.82
CA ALA A 393 44.98 -27.96 8.51
C ALA A 393 45.07 -27.83 10.04
N VAL A 394 44.48 -28.81 10.76
CA VAL A 394 44.38 -28.97 12.24
C VAL A 394 43.16 -28.20 12.83
N GLU A 395 42.21 -28.81 13.56
CA GLU A 395 42.14 -30.15 14.18
C GLU A 395 40.71 -30.75 14.15
N SER A 396 40.59 -32.06 14.40
CA SER A 396 39.32 -32.80 14.37
C SER A 396 38.57 -32.78 15.71
N GLY A 397 37.24 -32.60 15.68
CA GLY A 397 36.35 -32.67 16.85
C GLY A 397 35.02 -33.38 16.55
N THR A 398 34.65 -34.34 17.40
CA THR A 398 33.56 -35.33 17.27
C THR A 398 32.14 -34.73 17.09
N PRO A 399 31.23 -35.34 16.31
CA PRO A 399 29.87 -34.84 16.08
C PRO A 399 28.85 -35.30 17.15
N LEU A 400 27.79 -34.52 17.39
CA LEU A 400 26.53 -34.86 18.11
C LEU A 400 25.58 -33.63 18.13
N PRO A 401 24.25 -33.79 18.26
CA PRO A 401 23.32 -34.70 17.59
C PRO A 401 22.29 -33.96 16.71
N GLU A 402 21.57 -34.68 15.85
CA GLU A 402 20.34 -34.17 15.22
C GLU A 402 19.26 -33.89 16.28
N VAL A 403 18.76 -32.66 16.34
CA VAL A 403 17.51 -32.33 17.05
C VAL A 403 16.50 -31.78 16.05
N LEU A 404 15.51 -32.61 15.73
CA LEU A 404 14.33 -32.22 14.96
C LEU A 404 13.53 -31.16 15.75
N ALA A 405 13.62 -29.90 15.32
CA ALA A 405 12.80 -28.80 15.83
C ALA A 405 11.85 -28.31 14.72
N GLN A 406 10.56 -28.25 15.03
CA GLN A 406 9.49 -27.98 14.07
C GLN A 406 9.43 -26.49 13.65
N PRO A 407 8.83 -26.17 12.48
CA PRO A 407 8.60 -24.79 12.08
C PRO A 407 7.69 -24.06 13.08
N LEU A 408 8.00 -22.78 13.36
CA LEU A 408 7.10 -21.88 14.09
C LEU A 408 5.87 -21.58 13.23
N GLU A 409 4.75 -22.26 13.52
CA GLU A 409 3.46 -21.92 12.94
C GLU A 409 2.99 -20.54 13.42
N ALA A 410 2.35 -19.80 12.53
CA ALA A 410 1.71 -18.53 12.87
C ALA A 410 0.53 -18.79 13.81
N THR A 411 0.59 -18.25 15.04
CA THR A 411 -0.50 -18.35 16.01
C THR A 411 -1.73 -17.60 15.53
N ASP A 412 -2.72 -18.33 14.99
CA ASP A 412 -4.12 -17.91 15.05
C ASP A 412 -4.58 -17.86 16.53
N PRO A 413 -5.54 -16.99 16.89
CA PRO A 413 -6.01 -16.87 18.28
C PRO A 413 -6.77 -18.12 18.72
N PRO A 414 -6.73 -18.49 20.01
CA PRO A 414 -7.38 -19.70 20.51
C PRO A 414 -8.91 -19.58 20.43
N SER A 415 -9.56 -20.60 19.88
CA SER A 415 -10.99 -20.84 20.05
C SER A 415 -11.26 -21.46 21.42
N GLU A 416 -12.31 -21.00 22.09
CA GLU A 416 -12.78 -21.55 23.36
C GLU A 416 -13.34 -22.97 23.17
N ASP A 417 -13.12 -23.88 24.14
CA ASP A 417 -14.23 -24.75 24.57
C ASP A 417 -14.13 -25.21 26.05
N ARG A 418 -15.26 -25.00 26.75
CA ARG A 418 -15.82 -25.73 27.90
C ARG A 418 -14.95 -26.21 29.09
N THR A 419 -15.40 -25.75 30.25
CA THR A 419 -15.76 -26.67 31.37
C THR A 419 -17.21 -26.39 31.80
N GLN A 420 -17.91 -27.41 32.31
CA GLN A 420 -19.38 -27.47 32.44
C GLN A 420 -19.95 -26.99 33.80
N PRO A 421 -21.29 -26.87 33.99
CA PRO A 421 -21.89 -25.83 34.84
C PRO A 421 -22.20 -26.24 36.29
N LEU A 422 -22.53 -25.22 37.10
CA LEU A 422 -23.28 -25.34 38.36
C LEU A 422 -24.58 -24.55 38.26
N GLU A 423 -25.66 -25.13 38.81
CA GLU A 423 -27.06 -24.73 38.58
C GLU A 423 -27.66 -23.86 39.73
N PRO A 424 -28.95 -23.43 39.69
CA PRO A 424 -29.28 -22.00 39.83
C PRO A 424 -29.83 -21.56 41.19
N GLY A 425 -29.94 -20.23 41.36
CA GLY A 425 -30.74 -19.58 42.39
C GLY A 425 -31.70 -18.54 41.80
N THR A 426 -32.98 -18.68 42.13
CA THR A 426 -34.13 -17.79 41.80
C THR A 426 -35.02 -17.69 43.06
N PRO A 427 -36.01 -16.76 43.19
CA PRO A 427 -36.39 -15.62 42.34
C PRO A 427 -36.45 -14.30 43.21
N PRO A 428 -37.35 -13.27 43.05
CA PRO A 428 -38.77 -13.26 42.66
C PRO A 428 -39.16 -12.42 41.41
N SER A 429 -40.28 -12.81 40.78
CA SER A 429 -41.08 -12.07 39.78
C SER A 429 -41.95 -10.98 40.46
N GLU A 430 -42.78 -10.12 39.86
CA GLU A 430 -43.68 -10.09 38.67
C GLU A 430 -44.27 -8.61 38.55
N PRO A 431 -45.33 -8.21 37.77
CA PRO A 431 -45.98 -8.77 36.55
C PRO A 431 -46.41 -7.78 35.40
N LEU A 432 -46.50 -8.33 34.17
CA LEU A 432 -47.55 -8.21 33.11
C LEU A 432 -48.03 -6.88 32.45
N LYS A 433 -47.96 -6.84 31.09
CA LYS A 433 -49.10 -6.88 30.09
C LYS A 433 -48.55 -6.82 28.62
N LEU A 434 -48.73 -7.84 27.77
CA LEU A 434 -49.83 -8.09 26.78
C LEU A 434 -49.92 -7.04 25.64
N THR A 435 -50.02 -7.33 24.32
CA THR A 435 -50.40 -8.52 23.48
C THR A 435 -49.49 -8.62 22.21
N SER A 436 -49.17 -9.76 21.56
CA SER A 436 -49.99 -10.68 20.70
C SER A 436 -50.82 -9.93 19.62
N GLU A 437 -50.83 -10.18 18.31
CA GLU A 437 -50.67 -11.39 17.44
C GLU A 437 -50.36 -10.97 15.96
N SER A 438 -50.04 -11.78 14.92
CA SER A 438 -49.75 -13.24 14.78
C SER A 438 -49.03 -13.64 13.46
N GLN A 439 -48.58 -14.91 13.44
CA GLN A 439 -48.44 -15.96 12.40
C GLN A 439 -48.99 -15.75 10.94
N ALA A 440 -48.52 -16.42 9.87
CA ALA A 440 -47.35 -17.29 9.63
C ALA A 440 -47.10 -17.62 8.12
N SER A 441 -45.86 -18.04 7.79
CA SER A 441 -45.45 -19.14 6.87
C SER A 441 -45.81 -19.24 5.36
N LEU A 442 -44.72 -19.31 4.57
CA LEU A 442 -44.36 -20.30 3.51
C LEU A 442 -44.90 -20.27 2.05
N LEU A 443 -43.92 -20.09 1.14
CA LEU A 443 -43.57 -20.87 -0.08
C LEU A 443 -44.40 -20.84 -1.40
N GLU A 444 -43.61 -20.90 -2.48
CA GLU A 444 -43.82 -21.43 -3.85
C GLU A 444 -45.02 -20.91 -4.67
N ALA A 445 -44.86 -20.23 -5.82
CA ALA A 445 -44.09 -20.49 -7.07
C ALA A 445 -44.95 -21.11 -8.20
N SER A 446 -44.81 -20.49 -9.39
CA SER A 446 -45.26 -20.96 -10.72
C SER A 446 -46.72 -20.75 -11.13
N ALA A 447 -46.89 -20.14 -12.33
CA ALA A 447 -48.16 -19.91 -13.03
C ALA A 447 -48.74 -21.19 -13.66
N PRO A 448 -50.00 -21.18 -14.16
CA PRO A 448 -50.26 -20.88 -15.59
C PRO A 448 -51.68 -20.23 -15.82
N PRO A 449 -52.35 -20.34 -16.99
CA PRO A 449 -52.02 -19.74 -18.28
C PRO A 449 -53.16 -18.91 -18.95
N THR A 450 -52.79 -18.27 -20.06
CA THR A 450 -53.55 -17.88 -21.28
C THR A 450 -55.08 -18.09 -21.36
N GLY A 451 -55.82 -17.05 -21.76
CA GLY A 451 -57.21 -17.14 -22.27
C GLY A 451 -57.68 -15.85 -22.98
N SER A 452 -58.12 -15.94 -24.24
CA SER A 452 -58.35 -14.79 -25.15
C SER A 452 -59.83 -14.52 -25.45
N GLN A 453 -60.21 -13.23 -25.65
CA GLN A 453 -61.28 -12.64 -26.52
C GLN A 453 -61.63 -11.22 -25.97
N ALA A 454 -61.60 -10.10 -26.72
CA ALA A 454 -62.41 -9.66 -27.88
C ALA A 454 -63.90 -9.36 -27.53
N ALA A 455 -64.54 -8.23 -27.87
CA ALA A 455 -64.13 -6.99 -28.59
C ALA A 455 -65.18 -5.83 -28.48
N LYS A 456 -64.81 -4.61 -28.92
CA LYS A 456 -65.67 -3.45 -29.40
C LYS A 456 -66.57 -2.71 -28.36
N SER A 457 -66.93 -1.42 -28.52
CA SER A 457 -66.70 -0.41 -29.60
C SER A 457 -66.85 1.05 -29.11
N GLU A 458 -66.14 1.98 -29.77
CA GLU A 458 -66.46 3.42 -30.08
C GLU A 458 -66.83 4.42 -28.93
N ASN A 459 -66.47 5.72 -28.96
CA ASN A 459 -66.38 6.62 -30.13
C ASN A 459 -65.35 7.81 -30.00
N GLN A 460 -65.14 8.50 -31.13
CA GLN A 460 -64.21 9.60 -31.52
C GLN A 460 -64.27 10.89 -30.62
N THR A 461 -63.42 11.94 -30.66
CA THR A 461 -62.65 12.66 -31.74
C THR A 461 -61.60 13.61 -31.06
N VAL A 462 -60.26 13.53 -31.25
CA VAL A 462 -59.32 14.20 -32.22
C VAL A 462 -59.08 15.75 -32.02
N PRO A 463 -57.84 16.30 -32.21
CA PRO A 463 -57.24 17.51 -31.56
C PRO A 463 -56.91 18.66 -32.59
N PRO A 464 -55.79 19.45 -32.64
CA PRO A 464 -54.63 19.76 -31.74
C PRO A 464 -54.11 21.26 -31.73
N GLU A 465 -52.87 21.43 -31.22
CA GLU A 465 -51.82 22.48 -31.47
C GLU A 465 -51.52 23.52 -30.37
N THR A 466 -50.32 23.74 -29.81
CA THR A 466 -48.87 23.91 -30.21
C THR A 466 -48.43 25.38 -30.39
N LYS A 467 -47.55 25.91 -29.51
CA LYS A 467 -46.21 26.54 -29.80
C LYS A 467 -45.71 27.54 -28.75
N SER A 468 -44.38 27.54 -28.56
CA SER A 468 -43.57 28.55 -27.85
C SER A 468 -43.37 29.83 -28.69
N PRO A 469 -42.68 30.87 -28.15
CA PRO A 469 -41.32 31.13 -28.66
C PRO A 469 -40.31 31.67 -27.61
N HIS A 470 -39.09 31.97 -28.08
CA HIS A 470 -37.90 32.43 -27.33
C HIS A 470 -37.36 33.78 -27.90
N LEU A 471 -36.38 34.38 -27.19
CA LEU A 471 -35.37 35.40 -27.61
C LEU A 471 -35.73 36.91 -27.59
N GLY A 472 -34.78 37.71 -27.07
CA GLY A 472 -34.73 39.18 -27.22
C GLY A 472 -33.90 39.92 -26.14
N HIS A 473 -32.69 40.37 -26.47
CA HIS A 473 -31.77 41.15 -25.60
C HIS A 473 -32.30 42.53 -25.15
N LEU A 474 -31.86 43.03 -23.98
CA LEU A 474 -30.99 44.23 -23.82
C LEU A 474 -30.75 44.61 -22.34
N ASN A 475 -29.60 45.23 -22.06
CA ASN A 475 -29.15 45.78 -20.77
C ASN A 475 -28.91 47.30 -20.97
N PRO A 476 -29.10 48.20 -19.99
CA PRO A 476 -28.03 48.44 -18.99
C PRO A 476 -28.51 48.84 -17.56
N GLY A 477 -27.57 48.95 -16.61
CA GLY A 477 -27.78 49.53 -15.27
C GLY A 477 -27.83 51.08 -15.27
N PRO A 478 -27.65 51.80 -14.13
CA PRO A 478 -26.92 51.38 -12.92
C PRO A 478 -27.57 51.74 -11.55
N GLY A 479 -26.89 51.43 -10.44
CA GLY A 479 -26.77 52.40 -9.33
C GLY A 479 -27.28 52.03 -7.92
N MET A 480 -26.31 51.84 -7.01
CA MET A 480 -26.31 52.26 -5.59
C MET A 480 -27.31 51.70 -4.54
N ARG A 481 -26.70 51.15 -3.47
CA ARG A 481 -26.96 51.37 -2.03
C ARG A 481 -28.39 51.22 -1.48
N THR A 482 -28.58 50.33 -0.51
CA THR A 482 -28.62 50.70 0.93
C THR A 482 -28.62 49.49 1.87
N HIS A 483 -28.20 49.76 3.11
CA HIS A 483 -28.17 48.89 4.29
C HIS A 483 -29.36 47.95 4.50
N LEU A 484 -29.09 46.69 4.84
CA LEU A 484 -29.14 46.20 6.23
C LEU A 484 -28.38 44.88 6.38
#